data_AF-A0A540KJR6-F1
#
_entry.id   AF-A0A540KJR6-F1
#
_cell.length_a   1.000
_cell.length_b   1.000
_cell.length_c   1.000
_cell.angle_alpha   90.00
_cell.angle_beta   90.00
_cell.angle_gamma   90.00
#
_symmetry.space_group_name_H-M   'P 1'
#
loop_
_entity.id
_entity.type
_entity.pdbx_description
1 polymer ?
#
loop_
_entity_poly.entity_id
_entity_poly.type
_entity_poly.pdbx_seq_one_letter_code
_entity_poly.pdbx_strand_id
1 'polypeptide(L)'
;MHETLFRLAHDKLIPLIIIPFHDHHGTADLSLTSAIRQFNINVQKYSQCTVGILVDRGSPFRVSLTHFSHNVAVFFIGGADDCEALAYAERMLGNLDVQMTVLRIILRNKLKAGNQEERIEAKVDESLVEDFRLRYRGNNPLSWLDIDVEDSVQVMRSITNMEGDYDLVMVGRRHAEI
;
A
#
# COMPACT_ATOMS: atom_id res chain seq x y z
N MET A 1 -26.70 1.70 0.86
CA MET A 1 -25.88 0.48 0.62
C MET A 1 -24.55 0.53 1.38
N HIS A 2 -23.76 1.61 1.32
CA HIS A 2 -22.52 1.73 2.10
C HIS A 2 -22.75 1.83 3.62
N GLU A 3 -23.90 2.33 4.07
CA GLU A 3 -24.24 2.38 5.51
C GLU A 3 -24.30 0.99 6.16
N THR A 4 -24.85 -0.01 5.47
CA THR A 4 -24.88 -1.39 5.98
C THR A 4 -23.48 -1.96 6.13
N LEU A 5 -22.59 -1.65 5.17
CA LEU A 5 -21.18 -2.02 5.24
C LEU A 5 -20.51 -1.40 6.48
N PHE A 6 -20.71 -0.11 6.73
CA PHE A 6 -20.12 0.56 7.88
C PHE A 6 -20.69 0.07 9.21
N ARG A 7 -21.99 -0.18 9.28
CA ARG A 7 -22.61 -0.80 10.46
C ARG A 7 -22.00 -2.17 10.74
N LEU A 8 -21.86 -3.01 9.71
CA LEU A 8 -21.22 -4.31 9.86
C LEU A 8 -19.76 -4.18 10.30
N ALA A 9 -19.01 -3.25 9.71
CA ALA A 9 -17.62 -3.00 10.08
C ALA A 9 -17.51 -2.55 11.54
N HIS A 10 -18.39 -1.67 12.00
CA HIS A 10 -18.45 -1.23 13.38
C HIS A 10 -18.84 -2.37 14.33
N ASP A 11 -19.94 -3.08 14.04
CA ASP A 11 -20.47 -4.17 14.86
C ASP A 11 -19.48 -5.33 15.02
N LYS A 12 -18.62 -5.53 14.01
CA LYS A 12 -17.59 -6.59 13.99
C LYS A 12 -16.18 -6.08 14.27
N LEU A 13 -16.02 -4.80 14.61
CA LEU A 13 -14.72 -4.16 14.86
C LEU A 13 -13.69 -4.42 13.74
N ILE A 14 -14.14 -4.32 12.48
CA ILE A 14 -13.31 -4.56 11.29
C ILE A 14 -12.37 -3.36 11.11
N PRO A 15 -11.03 -3.56 11.16
CA PRO A 15 -10.08 -2.45 11.07
C PRO A 15 -9.76 -2.05 9.61
N LEU A 16 -10.03 -2.92 8.64
CA LEU A 16 -9.69 -2.72 7.24
C LEU A 16 -10.80 -3.24 6.33
N ILE A 17 -11.24 -2.42 5.38
CA ILE A 17 -12.14 -2.81 4.30
C ILE A 17 -11.35 -2.75 2.99
N ILE A 18 -11.37 -3.83 2.21
CA ILE A 18 -10.81 -3.85 0.85
C ILE A 18 -11.96 -3.83 -0.15
N ILE A 19 -11.94 -2.85 -1.06
CA ILE A 19 -12.95 -2.70 -2.13
C ILE A 19 -12.29 -2.78 -3.51
N PRO A 20 -12.98 -3.29 -4.54
CA PRO A 20 -12.44 -3.37 -5.88
C PRO A 20 -12.33 -1.99 -6.54
N PHE A 21 -11.37 -1.81 -7.44
CA PHE A 21 -11.29 -0.64 -8.31
C PHE A 21 -12.41 -0.65 -9.35
N HIS A 22 -12.83 0.51 -9.82
CA HIS A 22 -14.02 0.62 -10.67
C HIS A 22 -13.78 0.24 -12.13
N ASP A 23 -12.54 0.31 -12.61
CA ASP A 23 -12.17 0.01 -13.99
C ASP A 23 -11.44 -1.32 -14.09
N HIS A 24 -12.14 -2.36 -14.55
CA HIS A 24 -11.57 -3.66 -14.86
C HIS A 24 -11.50 -3.82 -16.37
N HIS A 25 -10.29 -3.66 -16.93
CA HIS A 25 -9.95 -4.05 -18.30
C HIS A 25 -10.82 -3.46 -19.43
N GLY A 26 -11.39 -2.25 -19.28
CA GLY A 26 -12.04 -1.51 -20.37
C GLY A 26 -13.23 -2.21 -21.06
N THR A 27 -13.69 -3.34 -20.53
CA THR A 27 -14.79 -4.17 -21.06
C THR A 27 -16.03 -4.13 -20.17
N ALA A 28 -15.96 -3.38 -19.07
CA ALA A 28 -17.06 -3.21 -18.12
C ALA A 28 -18.13 -2.25 -18.65
N ASP A 29 -19.40 -2.58 -18.36
CA ASP A 29 -20.54 -1.69 -18.56
C ASP A 29 -20.30 -0.34 -17.86
N LEU A 30 -20.37 0.75 -18.62
CA LEU A 30 -20.15 2.12 -18.14
C LEU A 30 -21.04 2.44 -16.92
N SER A 31 -22.24 1.88 -16.87
CA SER A 31 -23.16 2.05 -15.75
C SER A 31 -22.60 1.41 -14.46
N LEU A 32 -22.14 0.17 -14.53
CA LEU A 32 -21.52 -0.53 -13.41
C LEU A 32 -20.25 0.17 -12.93
N THR A 33 -19.38 0.59 -13.86
CA THR A 33 -18.16 1.35 -13.56
C THR A 33 -18.49 2.63 -12.78
N SER A 34 -19.53 3.36 -13.20
CA SER A 34 -19.96 4.59 -12.51
C SER A 34 -20.49 4.31 -11.09
N ALA A 35 -21.24 3.22 -10.91
CA ALA A 35 -21.80 2.83 -9.63
C ALA A 35 -20.70 2.40 -8.64
N ILE A 36 -19.73 1.60 -9.08
CA ILE A 36 -18.58 1.18 -8.26
C ILE A 36 -17.73 2.40 -7.91
N ARG A 37 -17.48 3.30 -8.86
CA ARG A 37 -16.73 4.53 -8.59
C ARG A 37 -17.43 5.38 -7.52
N GLN A 38 -18.74 5.57 -7.62
CA GLN A 38 -19.52 6.32 -6.64
C GLN A 38 -19.52 5.62 -5.27
N PHE A 39 -19.60 4.29 -5.26
CA PHE A 39 -19.46 3.48 -4.05
C PHE A 39 -18.09 3.68 -3.40
N ASN A 40 -16.99 3.58 -4.15
CA ASN A 40 -15.63 3.79 -3.64
C ASN A 40 -15.45 5.19 -3.07
N ILE A 41 -16.00 6.23 -3.70
CA ILE A 41 -15.97 7.61 -3.16
C ILE A 41 -16.68 7.67 -1.80
N ASN A 42 -17.87 7.08 -1.71
CA ASN A 42 -18.64 7.08 -0.47
C ASN A 42 -17.93 6.28 0.64
N VAL A 43 -17.39 5.10 0.32
CA VAL A 43 -16.64 4.27 1.28
C VAL A 43 -15.45 5.05 1.83
N GLN A 44 -14.64 5.65 0.97
CA GLN A 44 -13.47 6.42 1.41
C GLN A 44 -13.83 7.69 2.21
N LYS A 45 -14.98 8.31 1.94
CA LYS A 45 -15.40 9.54 2.62
C LYS A 45 -15.99 9.29 4.00
N TYR A 46 -16.73 8.20 4.16
CA TYR A 46 -17.56 7.96 5.34
C TYR A 46 -17.12 6.76 6.19
N SER A 47 -16.16 5.95 5.72
CA SER A 47 -15.60 4.85 6.50
C SER A 47 -14.95 5.36 7.78
N GLN A 48 -15.15 4.61 8.87
CA GLN A 48 -14.48 4.82 10.15
C GLN A 48 -13.22 3.95 10.31
N CYS A 49 -12.92 3.11 9.33
CA CYS A 49 -11.77 2.22 9.31
C CYS A 49 -10.90 2.47 8.06
N THR A 50 -9.70 1.88 8.03
CA THR A 50 -8.81 1.92 6.88
C THR A 50 -9.51 1.32 5.66
N VAL A 51 -9.32 1.94 4.49
CA VAL A 51 -9.92 1.49 3.22
C VAL A 51 -8.81 1.22 2.21
N GLY A 52 -8.64 -0.05 1.84
CA GLY A 52 -7.80 -0.46 0.73
C GLY A 52 -8.60 -0.52 -0.57
N ILE A 53 -8.03 -0.04 -1.66
CA ILE A 53 -8.61 -0.24 -3.00
C ILE A 53 -7.74 -1.24 -3.74
N LEU A 54 -8.33 -2.38 -4.11
CA LEU A 54 -7.66 -3.41 -4.87
C LEU A 54 -7.85 -3.15 -6.37
N VAL A 55 -6.76 -2.88 -7.07
CA VAL A 55 -6.72 -2.83 -8.54
C VAL A 55 -6.30 -4.22 -9.03
N ASP A 56 -7.28 -5.04 -9.42
CA ASP A 56 -7.00 -6.31 -10.06
C ASP A 56 -6.66 -6.07 -11.54
N ARG A 57 -5.42 -6.39 -11.94
CA ARG A 57 -4.95 -6.27 -13.33
C ARG A 57 -4.93 -7.63 -14.05
N GLY A 58 -5.61 -8.62 -13.50
CA GLY A 58 -5.52 -10.00 -13.95
C GLY A 58 -4.21 -10.62 -13.48
N SER A 59 -4.26 -11.91 -13.18
CA SER A 59 -3.08 -12.59 -12.64
C SER A 59 -2.21 -13.20 -13.74
N PRO A 60 -0.91 -12.90 -13.81
CA PRO A 60 0.05 -13.75 -14.46
C PRO A 60 0.43 -14.89 -13.50
N PHE A 61 -0.53 -15.65 -12.96
CA PHE A 61 -0.26 -16.80 -12.11
C PHE A 61 0.66 -17.76 -12.90
N ARG A 62 1.97 -17.69 -12.66
CA ARG A 62 2.90 -18.74 -13.03
C ARG A 62 2.69 -19.83 -12.00
N VAL A 63 1.61 -20.60 -12.18
CA VAL A 63 1.31 -21.75 -11.33
C VAL A 63 2.41 -22.78 -11.54
N SER A 64 3.47 -22.70 -10.72
CA SER A 64 4.42 -23.79 -10.58
C SER A 64 3.80 -24.80 -9.64
N LEU A 65 3.59 -26.04 -10.11
CA LEU A 65 2.92 -27.10 -9.36
C LEU A 65 3.69 -27.58 -8.11
N THR A 66 4.90 -27.04 -7.85
CA THR A 66 5.83 -27.59 -6.84
C THR A 66 6.35 -26.57 -5.82
N HIS A 67 6.21 -25.26 -6.05
CA HIS A 67 6.55 -24.21 -5.08
C HIS A 67 5.84 -22.93 -5.49
N PHE A 68 4.99 -22.40 -4.60
CA PHE A 68 4.31 -21.12 -4.81
C PHE A 68 5.04 -20.07 -3.96
N SER A 69 5.52 -19.00 -4.56
CA SER A 69 6.02 -17.84 -3.81
C SER A 69 5.36 -16.58 -4.35
N HIS A 70 4.74 -15.80 -3.46
CA HIS A 70 4.13 -14.51 -3.75
C HIS A 70 5.15 -13.40 -3.46
N ASN A 71 5.55 -12.66 -4.48
CA ASN A 71 6.41 -11.49 -4.34
C ASN A 71 5.54 -10.27 -4.05
N VAL A 72 5.64 -9.71 -2.85
CA VAL A 72 4.88 -8.54 -2.40
C VAL A 72 5.82 -7.35 -2.24
N ALA A 73 5.52 -6.24 -2.91
CA ALA A 73 6.20 -4.97 -2.70
C ALA A 73 5.36 -4.00 -1.87
N VAL A 74 6.02 -3.27 -0.98
CA VAL A 74 5.44 -2.16 -0.23
C VAL A 74 6.26 -0.91 -0.51
N PHE A 75 5.64 0.11 -1.09
CA PHE A 75 6.27 1.42 -1.23
C PHE A 75 6.00 2.26 0.01
N PHE A 76 7.07 2.79 0.60
CA PHE A 76 7.02 3.63 1.79
C PHE A 76 7.71 4.96 1.53
N ILE A 77 6.93 6.02 1.38
CA ILE A 77 7.38 7.42 1.22
C ILE A 77 7.28 8.16 2.57
N GLY A 78 6.35 7.71 3.43
CA GLY A 78 6.05 8.28 4.74
C GLY A 78 4.67 8.92 4.76
N GLY A 79 4.06 8.86 5.94
CA GLY A 79 2.70 9.31 6.21
C GLY A 79 1.78 8.19 6.68
N ALA A 80 0.64 8.57 7.26
CA ALA A 80 -0.30 7.64 7.88
C ALA A 80 -0.75 6.48 6.97
N ASP A 81 -1.02 6.72 5.69
CA ASP A 81 -1.49 5.69 4.76
C ASP A 81 -0.39 4.66 4.42
N ASP A 82 0.87 5.08 4.35
CA ASP A 82 2.02 4.17 4.12
C ASP A 82 2.28 3.32 5.35
N CYS A 83 2.11 3.88 6.54
CA CYS A 83 2.20 3.16 7.81
C CYS A 83 1.12 2.07 7.93
N GLU A 84 -0.12 2.36 7.54
CA GLU A 84 -1.19 1.36 7.46
C GLU A 84 -0.91 0.27 6.41
N ALA A 85 -0.38 0.66 5.24
CA ALA A 85 0.03 -0.29 4.20
C ALA A 85 1.14 -1.22 4.72
N LEU A 86 2.17 -0.69 5.38
CA LEU A 86 3.24 -1.48 5.97
C LEU A 86 2.71 -2.40 7.09
N ALA A 87 1.79 -1.94 7.94
CA ALA A 87 1.19 -2.75 9.00
C ALA A 87 0.28 -3.88 8.46
N TYR A 88 -0.38 -3.69 7.31
CA TYR A 88 -1.11 -4.76 6.64
C TYR A 88 -0.15 -5.75 5.97
N ALA A 89 0.90 -5.25 5.32
CA ALA A 89 1.93 -6.08 4.70
C ALA A 89 2.67 -6.94 5.75
N GLU A 90 3.00 -6.38 6.91
CA GLU A 90 3.62 -7.11 8.02
C GLU A 90 2.84 -8.37 8.42
N ARG A 91 1.50 -8.31 8.37
CA ARG A 91 0.65 -9.48 8.64
C ARG A 91 0.79 -10.59 7.59
N MET A 92 1.16 -10.26 6.36
CA MET A 92 1.41 -11.24 5.29
C MET A 92 2.71 -12.02 5.51
N LEU A 93 3.69 -11.46 6.24
CA LEU A 93 4.96 -12.14 6.57
C LEU A 93 4.76 -13.40 7.43
N GLY A 94 3.59 -13.60 8.02
CA GLY A 94 3.23 -14.84 8.70
C GLY A 94 3.05 -16.05 7.77
N ASN A 95 3.03 -15.83 6.44
CA ASN A 95 2.94 -16.89 5.45
C ASN A 95 4.33 -17.20 4.86
N LEU A 96 4.74 -18.47 4.89
CA LEU A 96 6.05 -18.93 4.41
C LEU A 96 6.23 -18.77 2.89
N ASP A 97 5.12 -18.70 2.16
CA ASP A 97 5.11 -18.54 0.71
C ASP A 97 5.15 -17.05 0.29
N VAL A 98 5.24 -16.11 1.23
CA VAL A 98 5.34 -14.67 0.93
C VAL A 98 6.79 -14.23 1.00
N GLN A 99 7.27 -13.63 -0.08
CA GLN A 99 8.52 -12.87 -0.14
C GLN A 99 8.15 -11.39 -0.22
N MET A 100 8.66 -10.59 0.71
CA MET A 100 8.34 -9.18 0.82
C MET A 100 9.54 -8.30 0.54
N THR A 101 9.31 -7.23 -0.21
CA THR A 101 10.27 -6.15 -0.38
C THR A 101 9.64 -4.85 0.08
N VAL A 102 10.25 -4.19 1.06
CA VAL A 102 9.88 -2.82 1.45
C VAL A 102 10.82 -1.84 0.75
N LEU A 103 10.24 -0.95 -0.03
CA LEU A 103 10.90 0.06 -0.86
C LEU A 103 10.68 1.43 -0.21
N ARG A 104 11.66 1.89 0.58
CA ARG A 104 11.60 3.20 1.23
C ARG A 104 12.10 4.28 0.27
N ILE A 105 11.22 5.16 -0.15
CA ILE A 105 11.55 6.32 -0.98
C ILE A 105 11.91 7.50 -0.07
N ILE A 106 13.12 8.03 -0.24
CA ILE A 106 13.65 9.14 0.58
C ILE A 106 13.77 10.38 -0.31
N LEU A 107 12.82 11.31 -0.14
CA LEU A 107 12.81 12.61 -0.83
C LEU A 107 13.77 13.59 -0.16
N ARG A 108 14.89 13.90 -0.82
CA ARG A 108 15.93 14.78 -0.26
C ARG A 108 15.45 16.20 0.03
N ASN A 109 14.47 16.68 -0.74
CA ASN A 109 13.92 18.04 -0.61
C ASN A 109 12.87 18.15 0.51
N LYS A 110 12.14 17.06 0.80
CA LYS A 110 11.12 17.00 1.86
C LYS A 110 11.72 17.22 3.25
N LEU A 111 12.95 16.74 3.48
CA LEU A 111 13.66 16.90 4.75
C LEU A 111 14.01 18.36 5.12
N LYS A 112 13.98 19.29 4.15
CA LYS A 112 14.43 20.67 4.35
C LYS A 112 13.29 21.69 4.48
N ALA A 113 12.13 21.41 3.89
CA ALA A 113 11.07 22.41 3.71
C ALA A 113 9.79 22.16 4.54
N GLY A 114 9.73 21.07 5.30
CA GLY A 114 8.49 20.68 5.96
C GLY A 114 8.07 21.54 7.16
N ASN A 115 6.77 21.71 7.33
CA ASN A 115 6.15 22.41 8.47
C ASN A 115 6.33 21.61 9.79
N GLN A 116 5.89 22.16 10.92
CA GLN A 116 6.08 21.51 12.22
C GLN A 116 5.35 20.16 12.33
N GLU A 117 4.17 20.03 11.72
CA GLU A 117 3.36 18.81 11.76
C GLU A 117 4.02 17.70 10.93
N GLU A 118 4.49 18.02 9.72
CA GLU A 118 5.22 17.10 8.85
C GLU A 118 6.52 16.61 9.50
N ARG A 119 7.20 17.46 10.27
CA ARG A 119 8.38 17.06 11.04
C ARG A 119 8.05 16.12 12.20
N ILE A 120 6.87 16.26 12.80
CA ILE A 120 6.42 15.35 13.86
C ILE A 120 6.04 14.01 13.22
N GLU A 121 5.27 14.02 12.14
CA GLU A 121 4.91 12.82 11.38
C GLU A 121 6.16 12.07 10.91
N ALA A 122 7.14 12.75 10.31
CA ALA A 122 8.39 12.13 9.88
C ALA A 122 9.19 11.46 11.01
N LYS A 123 9.11 11.98 12.24
CA LYS A 123 9.75 11.33 13.41
C LYS A 123 8.99 10.08 13.85
N VAL A 124 7.66 10.10 13.77
CA VAL A 124 6.82 8.93 14.05
C VAL A 124 7.10 7.86 13.00
N ASP A 125 7.14 8.23 11.72
CA ASP A 125 7.48 7.34 10.61
C ASP A 125 8.86 6.73 10.81
N GLU A 126 9.89 7.53 11.16
CA GLU A 126 11.24 7.01 11.40
C GLU A 126 11.25 6.00 12.55
N SER A 127 10.58 6.32 13.67
CA SER A 127 10.49 5.40 14.80
C SER A 127 9.81 4.08 14.43
N LEU A 128 8.77 4.12 13.59
CA LEU A 128 8.06 2.94 13.13
C LEU A 128 8.95 2.11 12.18
N VAL A 129 9.65 2.78 11.26
CA VAL A 129 10.59 2.15 10.33
C VAL A 129 11.74 1.48 11.09
N GLU A 130 12.31 2.15 12.09
CA GLU A 130 13.38 1.59 12.93
C GLU A 130 12.92 0.35 13.69
N ASP A 131 11.74 0.41 14.31
CA ASP A 131 11.15 -0.70 15.04
C ASP A 131 10.85 -1.89 14.11
N PHE A 132 10.27 -1.64 12.93
CA PHE A 132 10.05 -2.67 11.91
C PHE A 132 11.37 -3.31 11.44
N ARG A 133 12.39 -2.50 11.10
CA ARG A 133 13.71 -3.01 10.70
C ARG A 133 14.36 -3.83 11.81
N LEU A 134 14.19 -3.45 13.08
CA LEU A 134 14.70 -4.19 14.22
C LEU A 134 14.02 -5.56 14.36
N ARG A 135 12.68 -5.63 14.22
CA ARG A 135 11.92 -6.88 14.30
C ARG A 135 12.31 -7.91 13.25
N TYR A 136 12.65 -7.45 12.04
CA TYR A 136 12.91 -8.33 10.89
C TYR A 136 14.38 -8.37 10.45
N ARG A 137 15.30 -7.89 11.30
CA ARG A 137 16.73 -7.88 10.98
C ARG A 137 17.26 -9.31 10.77
N GLY A 138 17.69 -9.62 9.55
CA GLY A 138 18.24 -10.93 9.19
C GLY A 138 17.20 -12.03 8.92
N ASN A 139 15.92 -11.69 8.81
CA ASN A 139 14.86 -12.63 8.43
C ASN A 139 14.79 -12.79 6.90
N ASN A 140 14.80 -14.04 6.44
CA ASN A 140 14.98 -14.38 5.03
C ASN A 140 13.76 -14.19 4.09
N PRO A 141 12.52 -13.87 4.51
CA PRO A 141 11.47 -13.50 3.56
C PRO A 141 11.31 -11.98 3.38
N LEU A 142 12.06 -11.13 4.09
CA LEU A 142 11.93 -9.67 4.00
C LEU A 142 13.22 -9.04 3.47
N SER A 143 13.10 -8.29 2.39
CA SER A 143 14.14 -7.38 1.91
C SER A 143 13.72 -5.92 2.12
N TRP A 144 14.71 -5.08 2.39
CA TRP A 144 14.52 -3.65 2.62
C TRP A 144 15.47 -2.86 1.72
N LEU A 145 14.93 -1.91 0.95
CA LEU A 145 15.70 -1.08 0.04
C LEU A 145 15.35 0.40 0.25
N ASP A 146 16.37 1.21 0.58
CA ASP A 146 16.26 2.66 0.64
C ASP A 146 16.61 3.25 -0.75
N ILE A 147 15.73 4.09 -1.31
CA ILE A 147 15.86 4.73 -2.62
C ILE A 147 15.84 6.26 -2.43
N ASP A 148 17.00 6.88 -2.55
CA ASP A 148 17.13 8.34 -2.59
C ASP A 148 16.61 8.92 -3.90
N VAL A 149 15.71 9.91 -3.81
CA VAL A 149 15.14 10.62 -4.96
C VAL A 149 15.17 12.13 -4.74
N GLU A 150 15.29 12.89 -5.82
CA GLU A 150 15.25 14.35 -5.78
C GLU A 150 13.85 14.92 -6.07
N ASP A 151 13.06 14.23 -6.88
CA ASP A 151 11.74 14.66 -7.35
C ASP A 151 10.82 13.47 -7.67
N SER A 152 9.56 13.79 -7.96
CA SER A 152 8.53 12.82 -8.37
C SER A 152 8.85 12.08 -9.67
N VAL A 153 9.65 12.65 -10.57
CA VAL A 153 10.06 11.98 -11.81
C VAL A 153 11.00 10.81 -11.51
N GLN A 154 11.94 11.00 -10.58
CA GLN A 154 12.83 9.94 -10.10
C GLN A 154 12.07 8.86 -9.32
N VAL A 155 11.05 9.24 -8.54
CA VAL A 155 10.12 8.28 -7.92
C VAL A 155 9.47 7.40 -8.98
N MET A 156 8.82 8.01 -9.98
CA MET A 156 8.14 7.27 -11.04
C MET A 156 9.09 6.37 -11.81
N ARG A 157 10.29 6.86 -12.15
CA ARG A 157 11.32 6.05 -12.81
C ARG A 157 11.73 4.85 -11.97
N SER A 158 11.86 5.02 -10.65
CA SER A 158 12.22 3.92 -9.74
C SER A 158 11.12 2.86 -9.68
N ILE A 159 9.85 3.28 -9.68
CA ILE A 159 8.69 2.36 -9.73
C ILE A 159 8.63 1.63 -11.08
N THR A 160 8.77 2.34 -12.20
CA THR A 160 8.71 1.74 -13.55
C THR A 160 9.84 0.74 -13.79
N ASN A 161 11.04 0.96 -13.23
CA ASN A 161 12.15 0.00 -13.36
C ASN A 161 11.87 -1.35 -12.69
N MET A 162 10.86 -1.44 -11.81
CA MET A 162 10.48 -2.65 -11.07
C MET A 162 9.18 -3.26 -11.59
N GLU A 163 8.70 -2.81 -12.74
CA GLU A 163 7.46 -3.29 -13.33
C GLU A 163 7.58 -4.78 -13.71
N GLY A 164 6.68 -5.60 -13.16
CA GLY A 164 6.62 -7.04 -13.42
C GLY A 164 7.41 -7.91 -12.44
N ASP A 165 8.14 -7.32 -11.49
CA ASP A 165 8.93 -8.07 -10.50
C ASP A 165 8.07 -8.61 -9.33
N TYR A 166 6.88 -8.04 -9.13
CA TYR A 166 6.01 -8.30 -7.98
C TYR A 166 4.60 -8.73 -8.40
N ASP A 167 4.02 -9.66 -7.64
CA ASP A 167 2.65 -10.15 -7.82
C ASP A 167 1.61 -9.23 -7.17
N LEU A 168 2.01 -8.58 -6.07
CA LEU A 168 1.20 -7.60 -5.35
C LEU A 168 2.04 -6.39 -4.99
N VAL A 169 1.49 -5.20 -5.26
CA VAL A 169 2.10 -3.92 -4.88
C VAL A 169 1.15 -3.19 -3.94
N MET A 170 1.69 -2.71 -2.83
CA MET A 170 0.98 -1.92 -1.84
C MET A 170 1.60 -0.54 -1.70
N VAL A 171 0.76 0.49 -1.58
CA VAL A 171 1.17 1.88 -1.42
C VAL A 171 0.09 2.65 -0.67
N GLY A 172 0.48 3.59 0.19
CA GLY A 172 -0.46 4.54 0.78
C GLY A 172 -1.02 5.48 -0.27
N ARG A 173 -2.20 6.03 -0.03
CA ARG A 173 -2.86 6.92 -1.00
C ARG A 173 -2.40 8.37 -0.84
N ARG A 174 -2.22 8.83 0.39
CA ARG A 174 -1.94 10.22 0.73
C ARG A 174 -0.48 10.38 1.12
N HIS A 175 0.22 11.21 0.39
CA HIS A 175 1.56 11.68 0.72
C HIS A 175 1.54 13.21 0.75
N ALA A 176 2.29 13.82 1.68
CA ALA A 176 2.62 15.24 1.57
C ALA A 176 3.31 15.51 0.23
N GLU A 177 3.10 16.71 -0.37
CA GLU A 177 3.51 17.03 -1.75
C GLU A 177 4.91 16.48 -2.10
N ILE A 178 4.94 15.58 -3.09
CA ILE A 178 6.14 14.89 -3.62
C ILE A 178 6.65 15.62 -4.85
#